data_AF-R6HID6-F1
#
_entry.id   AF-R6HID6-F1
#
_cell.length_a   1.000
_cell.length_b   1.000
_cell.length_c   1.000
_cell.angle_alpha   90.00
_cell.angle_beta   90.00
_cell.angle_gamma   90.00
#
_symmetry.space_group_name_H-M   'P 1'
#
loop_
_entity.id
_entity.type
_entity.pdbx_description
1 polymer ?
#
loop_
_entity_poly.entity_id
_entity_poly.type
_entity_poly.pdbx_seq_one_letter_code
_entity_poly.pdbx_strand_id
1 'polypeptide(L)'
;MVLSFDFTENATRGQIFDTLFNAMDEAQHKRFYEIIERAEVPEKHHRNIGEINKTIDALDAPDQVKNDLRSVYAILAAAEAKVHGCDVSQTHFHEVGKAGGIRNALAICAGFYVLAPEEVVATPIQPGEGEIECAHGVLSLPAPATAAILEGMPLAEPRMGGERCTPTSAALIKHFVKSFKE
;
A
#
# COMPACT_ATOMS: atom_id res chain seq x y z
N MET A 1 -13.75 -9.55 14.44
CA MET A 1 -14.23 -8.18 14.08
C MET A 1 -14.17 -8.00 12.57
N VAL A 2 -15.19 -7.36 11.98
CA VAL A 2 -15.16 -6.89 10.58
C VAL A 2 -14.57 -5.48 10.56
N LEU A 3 -13.49 -5.26 9.81
CA LEU A 3 -12.91 -3.94 9.59
C LEU A 3 -13.47 -3.35 8.30
N SER A 4 -14.03 -2.15 8.37
CA SER A 4 -14.61 -1.45 7.23
C SER A 4 -13.83 -0.19 6.92
N PHE A 5 -13.46 -0.01 5.65
CA PHE A 5 -12.87 1.23 5.15
C PHE A 5 -13.87 2.01 4.31
N ASP A 6 -13.99 3.31 4.57
CA ASP A 6 -14.66 4.21 3.65
C ASP A 6 -13.60 4.88 2.76
N PHE A 7 -13.59 4.52 1.47
CA PHE A 7 -12.71 5.07 0.46
C PHE A 7 -13.40 6.00 -0.53
N THR A 8 -14.64 6.45 -0.26
CA THR A 8 -15.43 7.26 -1.20
C THR A 8 -14.83 8.65 -1.49
N GLU A 9 -14.18 9.27 -0.50
CA GLU A 9 -13.53 10.58 -0.67
C GLU A 9 -12.01 10.49 -0.79
N ASN A 10 -11.39 9.50 -0.13
CA ASN A 10 -9.95 9.39 -0.06
C ASN A 10 -9.53 7.94 0.22
N ALA A 11 -8.38 7.52 -0.30
CA ALA A 11 -7.84 6.16 -0.15
C ALA A 11 -6.31 6.21 0.07
N THR A 12 -5.85 7.20 0.84
CA THR A 12 -4.42 7.38 1.13
C THR A 12 -3.89 6.35 2.14
N ARG A 13 -2.58 6.11 2.11
CA ARG A 13 -1.93 5.29 3.14
C ARG A 13 -2.13 5.84 4.55
N GLY A 14 -2.19 7.16 4.70
CA GLY A 14 -2.47 7.82 5.98
C GLY A 14 -3.83 7.39 6.52
N GLN A 15 -4.88 7.53 5.72
CA GLN A 15 -6.22 7.09 6.11
C GLN A 15 -6.32 5.59 6.40
N ILE A 16 -5.68 4.74 5.58
CA ILE A 16 -5.63 3.29 5.84
C ILE A 16 -5.00 3.03 7.21
N PHE A 17 -3.87 3.69 7.49
CA PHE A 17 -3.17 3.56 8.77
C PHE A 17 -4.02 4.08 9.93
N ASP A 18 -4.61 5.26 9.81
CA ASP A 18 -5.43 5.88 10.85
C ASP A 18 -6.64 5.00 11.21
N THR A 19 -7.32 4.42 10.21
CA THR A 19 -8.43 3.49 10.47
C THR A 19 -7.96 2.24 11.23
N LEU A 20 -6.82 1.67 10.87
CA LEU A 20 -6.25 0.53 11.59
C LEU A 20 -5.88 0.91 13.02
N PHE A 21 -5.15 2.02 13.17
CA PHE A 21 -4.61 2.46 14.44
C PHE A 21 -5.72 2.86 15.42
N ASN A 22 -6.77 3.53 14.95
CA ASN A 22 -7.92 3.90 15.78
C ASN A 22 -8.80 2.71 16.18
N ALA A 23 -8.71 1.59 15.46
CA ALA A 23 -9.44 0.36 15.79
C ALA A 23 -8.72 -0.52 16.83
N MET A 24 -7.45 -0.24 17.13
CA MET A 24 -6.65 -1.00 18.09
C MET A 24 -6.94 -0.57 19.54
N ASP A 25 -6.89 -1.53 20.46
CA ASP A 25 -6.83 -1.27 21.89
C ASP A 25 -5.38 -0.95 22.37
N GLU A 26 -5.23 -0.63 23.65
CA GLU A 26 -3.94 -0.25 24.25
C GLU A 26 -2.89 -1.38 24.16
N ALA A 27 -3.30 -2.65 24.36
CA ALA A 27 -2.41 -3.78 24.29
C ALA A 27 -1.93 -4.02 22.84
N GLN A 28 -2.82 -3.82 21.88
CA GLN A 28 -2.54 -3.85 20.46
C GLN A 28 -1.59 -2.72 20.04
N HIS A 29 -1.82 -1.48 20.49
CA HIS A 29 -0.88 -0.37 20.25
C HIS A 29 0.52 -0.68 20.75
N LYS A 30 0.65 -1.21 21.98
CA LYS A 30 1.95 -1.62 22.53
C LYS A 30 2.64 -2.64 21.64
N ARG A 31 1.93 -3.70 21.23
CA ARG A 31 2.46 -4.74 20.34
C ARG A 31 2.86 -4.17 18.97
N PHE A 32 2.08 -3.23 18.44
CA PHE A 32 2.39 -2.54 17.19
C PHE A 32 3.73 -1.78 17.29
N TYR A 33 3.92 -0.98 18.35
CA TYR A 33 5.17 -0.24 18.56
C TYR A 33 6.37 -1.18 18.74
N GLU A 34 6.22 -2.27 19.51
CA GLU A 34 7.28 -3.27 19.67
C GLU A 34 7.76 -3.86 18.33
N ILE A 35 6.85 -4.06 17.36
CA ILE A 35 7.21 -4.51 16.01
C ILE A 35 7.94 -3.42 15.24
N ILE A 36 7.41 -2.19 15.23
CA ILE A 36 7.93 -1.10 14.41
C ILE A 36 9.29 -0.60 14.91
N GLU A 37 9.51 -0.56 16.22
CA GLU A 37 10.80 -0.17 16.80
C GLU A 37 11.93 -1.15 16.47
N ARG A 38 11.61 -2.42 16.21
CA ARG A 38 12.58 -3.45 15.83
C ARG A 38 12.81 -3.56 14.32
N ALA A 39 11.79 -3.24 13.53
CA ALA A 39 11.79 -3.44 12.10
C ALA A 39 12.46 -2.27 11.35
N GLU A 40 13.79 -2.23 11.39
CA GLU A 40 14.59 -1.18 10.73
C GLU A 40 14.62 -1.33 9.21
N VAL A 41 14.18 -0.27 8.49
CA VAL A 41 14.32 -0.17 7.04
C VAL A 41 15.50 0.76 6.71
N PRO A 42 16.56 0.27 6.02
CA PRO A 42 17.73 1.08 5.70
C PRO A 42 17.39 2.34 4.90
N GLU A 43 17.99 3.48 5.27
CA GLU A 43 17.86 4.75 4.54
C GLU A 43 18.62 4.71 3.22
N LYS A 44 18.02 4.07 2.22
CA LYS A 44 18.50 4.03 0.85
C LYS A 44 17.33 3.94 -0.13
N HIS A 45 17.61 4.23 -1.39
CA HIS A 45 16.69 3.94 -2.48
C HIS A 45 16.86 2.48 -2.93
N HIS A 46 15.74 1.78 -3.10
CA HIS A 46 15.69 0.39 -3.54
C HIS A 46 15.27 0.34 -5.01
N ARG A 47 16.15 -0.15 -5.87
CA ARG A 47 16.02 0.02 -7.32
C ARG A 47 15.11 -1.01 -7.99
N ASN A 48 14.90 -2.16 -7.35
CA ASN A 48 14.13 -3.27 -7.91
C ASN A 48 13.52 -4.14 -6.79
N ILE A 49 12.65 -5.06 -7.19
CA ILE A 49 11.97 -5.99 -6.27
C ILE A 49 12.93 -6.89 -5.49
N GLY A 50 14.08 -7.24 -6.06
CA GLY A 50 15.10 -8.05 -5.39
C GLY A 50 15.74 -7.33 -4.20
N GLU A 51 16.04 -6.04 -4.33
CA GLU A 51 16.53 -5.22 -3.22
C GLU A 51 15.48 -5.04 -2.13
N ILE A 52 14.21 -4.87 -2.50
CA ILE A 52 13.11 -4.77 -1.54
C ILE A 52 12.94 -6.09 -0.79
N ASN A 53 12.92 -7.23 -1.47
CA ASN A 53 12.78 -8.53 -0.83
C ASN A 53 13.92 -8.80 0.16
N LYS A 54 15.17 -8.48 -0.19
CA LYS A 54 16.31 -8.58 0.74
C LYS A 54 16.12 -7.71 1.98
N THR A 55 15.59 -6.49 1.82
CA THR A 55 15.27 -5.62 2.95
C THR A 55 14.16 -6.24 3.81
N ILE A 56 13.10 -6.78 3.21
CA ILE A 56 11.99 -7.43 3.94
C ILE A 56 12.48 -8.67 4.70
N ASP A 57 13.33 -9.48 4.09
CA ASP A 57 13.90 -10.69 4.70
C ASP A 57 14.65 -10.35 5.99
N ALA A 58 15.40 -9.25 5.98
CA ALA A 58 16.23 -8.78 7.08
C ALA A 58 15.47 -8.09 8.22
N LEU A 59 14.18 -7.75 8.05
CA LEU A 59 13.41 -7.09 9.11
C LEU A 59 13.31 -7.98 10.36
N ASP A 60 13.46 -7.41 11.56
CA ASP A 60 13.03 -8.07 12.79
C ASP A 60 11.52 -7.83 12.99
N ALA A 61 10.72 -8.61 12.26
CA ALA A 61 9.27 -8.54 12.25
C ALA A 61 8.65 -9.94 12.12
N PRO A 62 7.39 -10.14 12.55
CA PRO A 62 6.70 -11.41 12.36
C PRO A 62 6.65 -11.85 10.89
N ASP A 63 6.76 -13.15 10.62
CA ASP A 63 6.78 -13.68 9.24
C ASP A 63 5.54 -13.31 8.44
N GLN A 64 4.37 -13.27 9.09
CA GLN A 64 3.13 -12.82 8.45
C GLN A 64 3.24 -11.38 7.93
N VAL A 65 3.80 -10.46 8.73
CA VAL A 65 4.02 -9.06 8.32
C VAL A 65 4.95 -9.00 7.11
N LYS A 66 6.04 -9.80 7.11
CA LYS A 66 6.96 -9.89 5.97
C LYS A 66 6.27 -10.43 4.72
N ASN A 67 5.44 -11.47 4.86
CA ASN A 67 4.72 -12.09 3.75
C ASN A 67 3.68 -11.14 3.13
N ASP A 68 2.95 -10.41 3.96
CA ASP A 68 2.01 -9.39 3.49
C ASP A 68 2.75 -8.26 2.77
N LEU A 69 3.85 -7.77 3.34
CA LEU A 69 4.67 -6.73 2.71
C LEU A 69 5.25 -7.19 1.35
N ARG A 70 5.73 -8.43 1.25
CA ARG A 70 6.18 -9.01 -0.03
C ARG A 70 5.04 -9.08 -1.05
N SER A 71 3.84 -9.46 -0.62
CA SER A 71 2.65 -9.56 -1.49
C SER A 71 2.24 -8.19 -2.04
N VAL A 72 2.23 -7.17 -1.18
CA VAL A 72 1.99 -5.77 -1.58
C VAL A 72 3.03 -5.31 -2.61
N TYR A 73 4.31 -5.58 -2.37
CA TYR A 73 5.38 -5.21 -3.30
C TYR A 73 5.37 -6.02 -4.60
N ALA A 74 4.90 -7.26 -4.59
CA ALA A 74 4.69 -8.04 -5.80
C ALA A 74 3.60 -7.43 -6.69
N ILE A 75 2.50 -6.93 -6.11
CA ILE A 75 1.44 -6.21 -6.84
C ILE A 75 2.00 -4.93 -7.47
N LEU A 76 2.77 -4.15 -6.71
CA LEU A 76 3.46 -2.96 -7.21
C LEU A 76 4.40 -3.30 -8.37
N ALA A 77 5.25 -4.31 -8.21
CA ALA A 77 6.22 -4.71 -9.22
C ALA A 77 5.54 -5.15 -10.52
N ALA A 78 4.42 -5.87 -10.44
CA ALA A 78 3.64 -6.28 -11.60
C ALA A 78 2.99 -5.09 -12.33
N ALA A 79 2.49 -4.11 -11.59
CA ALA A 79 1.91 -2.90 -12.16
C ALA A 79 2.96 -2.04 -12.89
N GLU A 80 4.10 -1.81 -12.24
CA GLU A 80 5.23 -1.08 -12.83
C GLU A 80 5.76 -1.80 -14.09
N ALA A 81 5.94 -3.13 -14.03
CA ALA A 81 6.36 -3.93 -15.18
C ALA A 81 5.40 -3.78 -16.38
N LYS A 82 4.08 -3.81 -16.12
CA LYS A 82 3.05 -3.60 -17.14
C LYS A 82 3.13 -2.21 -17.76
N VAL A 83 3.30 -1.17 -16.94
CA VAL A 83 3.40 0.23 -17.41
C VAL A 83 4.67 0.47 -18.23
N HIS A 84 5.78 -0.14 -17.84
CA HIS A 84 7.07 0.01 -18.51
C HIS A 84 7.30 -0.97 -19.66
N GLY A 85 6.40 -1.94 -19.86
CA GLY A 85 6.51 -2.96 -20.92
C GLY A 85 7.74 -3.87 -20.74
N CYS A 86 8.10 -4.18 -19.49
CA CYS A 86 9.24 -5.03 -19.15
C CYS A 86 8.84 -6.23 -18.27
N ASP A 87 9.75 -7.17 -18.09
CA ASP A 87 9.57 -8.25 -17.11
C ASP A 87 9.64 -7.71 -15.67
N VAL A 88 8.91 -8.32 -14.74
CA VAL A 88 8.93 -7.96 -13.30
C VAL A 88 10.34 -7.99 -12.70
N SER A 89 11.21 -8.87 -13.21
CA SER A 89 12.61 -8.94 -12.76
C SER A 89 13.47 -7.74 -13.22
N GLN A 90 13.03 -7.03 -14.25
CA GLN A 90 13.68 -5.87 -14.87
C GLN A 90 13.03 -4.55 -14.46
N THR A 91 12.02 -4.58 -13.59
CA THR A 91 11.34 -3.37 -13.11
C THR A 91 12.30 -2.47 -12.33
N HIS A 92 12.31 -1.19 -12.70
CA HIS A 92 13.03 -0.15 -11.98
C HIS A 92 12.06 0.69 -11.16
N PHE A 93 12.24 0.70 -9.84
CA PHE A 93 11.39 1.49 -8.95
C PHE A 93 11.89 2.91 -8.86
N HIS A 94 11.00 3.88 -9.10
CA HIS A 94 11.33 5.29 -8.96
C HIS A 94 10.77 5.82 -7.63
N GLU A 95 9.45 5.86 -7.49
CA GLU A 95 8.75 6.38 -6.33
C GLU A 95 8.53 5.32 -5.24
N VAL A 96 8.20 4.07 -5.62
CA VAL A 96 7.84 2.99 -4.68
C VAL A 96 9.04 2.36 -3.96
N GLY A 97 10.26 2.59 -4.45
CA GLY A 97 11.52 2.10 -3.89
C GLY A 97 12.11 2.95 -2.76
N LYS A 98 11.45 4.07 -2.40
CA LYS A 98 11.90 4.96 -1.33
C LYS A 98 11.71 4.28 0.04
N ALA A 99 12.72 4.36 0.91
CA ALA A 99 12.68 3.78 2.26
C ALA A 99 11.44 4.20 3.07
N GLY A 100 11.04 5.48 2.98
CA GLY A 100 9.82 5.97 3.61
C GLY A 100 8.53 5.28 3.12
N GLY A 101 8.46 4.91 1.84
CA GLY A 101 7.35 4.13 1.28
C GLY A 101 7.29 2.71 1.85
N ILE A 102 8.46 2.06 1.96
CA ILE A 102 8.58 0.73 2.55
C ILE A 102 8.16 0.76 4.03
N ARG A 103 8.64 1.74 4.81
CA ARG A 103 8.25 1.91 6.22
C ARG A 103 6.75 2.09 6.40
N ASN A 104 6.11 2.87 5.54
CA ASN A 104 4.68 3.11 5.66
C ASN A 104 3.85 1.87 5.28
N ALA A 105 4.25 1.12 4.25
CA ALA A 105 3.63 -0.16 3.92
C ALA A 105 3.85 -1.21 5.03
N LEU A 106 5.06 -1.26 5.62
CA LEU A 106 5.40 -2.10 6.77
C LEU A 106 4.50 -1.79 7.96
N ALA A 107 4.32 -0.51 8.30
CA ALA A 107 3.42 -0.08 9.38
C ALA A 107 1.98 -0.54 9.15
N ILE A 108 1.46 -0.41 7.93
CA ILE A 108 0.10 -0.87 7.62
C ILE A 108 -0.01 -2.39 7.72
N CYS A 109 0.96 -3.15 7.20
CA CYS A 109 0.99 -4.61 7.33
C CYS A 109 1.07 -5.06 8.79
N ALA A 110 1.89 -4.40 9.61
CA ALA A 110 1.96 -4.63 11.05
C ALA A 110 0.63 -4.29 11.74
N GLY A 111 -0.05 -3.23 11.31
CA GLY A 111 -1.36 -2.85 11.82
C GLY A 111 -2.42 -3.93 11.55
N PHE A 112 -2.50 -4.44 10.32
CA PHE A 112 -3.37 -5.58 10.01
C PHE A 112 -3.02 -6.84 10.82
N TYR A 113 -1.72 -7.13 11.01
CA TYR A 113 -1.28 -8.28 11.79
C TYR A 113 -1.65 -8.18 13.27
N VAL A 114 -1.52 -6.99 13.87
CA VAL A 114 -1.85 -6.75 15.28
C VAL A 114 -3.36 -6.75 15.51
N LEU A 115 -4.10 -6.07 14.63
CA LEU A 115 -5.55 -5.97 14.73
C LEU A 115 -6.25 -7.29 14.41
N ALA A 116 -5.67 -8.07 13.48
CA ALA A 116 -6.13 -9.38 13.04
C ALA A 116 -7.66 -9.44 12.76
N PRO A 117 -8.19 -8.57 11.87
CA PRO A 117 -9.61 -8.59 11.54
C PRO A 117 -10.01 -9.91 10.87
N GLU A 118 -11.23 -10.37 11.14
CA GLU A 118 -11.80 -11.58 10.54
C GLU A 118 -12.18 -11.36 9.07
N GLU A 119 -12.62 -10.14 8.76
CA GLU A 119 -12.97 -9.70 7.41
C GLU A 119 -12.55 -8.24 7.23
N VAL A 120 -12.12 -7.90 6.02
CA VAL A 120 -11.82 -6.53 5.61
C VAL A 120 -12.68 -6.17 4.41
N VAL A 121 -13.52 -5.16 4.57
CA VAL A 121 -14.45 -4.66 3.55
C VAL A 121 -14.19 -3.19 3.26
N ALA A 122 -14.56 -2.73 2.07
CA ALA A 122 -14.44 -1.31 1.73
C ALA A 122 -15.58 -0.81 0.84
N THR A 123 -15.83 0.49 0.84
CA THR A 123 -16.60 1.17 -0.20
C THR A 123 -15.80 1.25 -1.52
N PRO A 124 -16.42 1.65 -2.65
CA PRO A 124 -15.68 1.91 -3.89
C PRO A 124 -14.51 2.89 -3.67
N ILE A 125 -13.42 2.67 -4.40
CA ILE A 125 -12.16 3.38 -4.16
C ILE A 125 -12.17 4.72 -4.89
N GLN A 126 -11.82 5.80 -4.20
CA GLN A 126 -11.56 7.09 -4.81
C GLN A 126 -10.11 7.17 -5.34
N PRO A 127 -9.86 7.08 -6.67
CA PRO A 127 -8.55 7.31 -7.25
C PRO A 127 -8.18 8.81 -7.27
N GLY A 128 -9.20 9.67 -7.30
CA GLY A 128 -9.07 11.09 -7.54
C GLY A 128 -8.86 11.47 -9.02
N GLU A 129 -8.69 12.75 -9.27
CA GLU A 129 -8.52 13.34 -10.62
C GLU A 129 -7.57 14.55 -10.63
N GLY A 130 -7.10 14.92 -11.81
CA GLY A 130 -6.16 16.01 -12.03
C GLY A 130 -4.82 15.52 -12.58
N GLU A 131 -3.75 16.24 -12.26
CA GLU A 131 -2.40 15.93 -12.71
C GLU A 131 -1.42 15.93 -11.53
N ILE A 132 -0.36 15.15 -11.64
CA ILE A 132 0.76 15.12 -10.69
C ILE A 132 2.09 15.26 -11.40
N GLU A 133 3.06 15.90 -10.75
CA GLU A 133 4.45 15.93 -11.20
C GLU A 133 5.26 14.86 -10.45
N CYS A 134 5.95 13.99 -11.19
CA CYS A 134 6.74 12.89 -10.64
C CYS A 134 8.04 12.66 -11.46
N ALA A 135 8.79 11.58 -11.19
CA ALA A 135 10.02 11.29 -11.93
C ALA A 135 9.76 11.01 -13.43
N HIS A 136 8.52 10.75 -13.79
CA HIS A 136 8.06 10.52 -15.16
C HIS A 136 7.47 11.79 -15.82
N GLY A 137 7.63 12.96 -15.19
CA GLY A 137 7.03 14.21 -15.64
C GLY A 137 5.61 14.40 -15.11
N VAL A 138 4.79 15.11 -15.87
CA VAL A 138 3.38 15.36 -15.53
C VAL A 138 2.52 14.21 -16.02
N LEU A 139 1.78 13.59 -15.09
CA LEU A 139 0.89 12.46 -15.38
C LEU A 139 -0.54 12.81 -14.97
N SER A 140 -1.52 12.39 -15.77
CA SER A 140 -2.93 12.41 -15.38
C SER A 140 -3.20 11.41 -14.26
N LEU A 141 -4.13 11.76 -13.37
CA LEU A 141 -4.61 10.90 -12.31
C LEU A 141 -5.81 10.04 -12.76
N PRO A 142 -5.90 8.78 -12.31
CA PRO A 142 -4.90 8.06 -11.52
C PRO A 142 -3.61 7.80 -12.31
N ALA A 143 -2.46 7.86 -11.63
CA ALA A 143 -1.17 7.55 -12.24
C ALA A 143 -1.17 6.13 -12.87
N PRO A 144 -0.39 5.85 -13.92
CA PRO A 144 -0.46 4.61 -14.68
C PRO A 144 -0.35 3.33 -13.84
N ALA A 145 0.55 3.30 -12.85
CA ALA A 145 0.69 2.16 -11.94
C ALA A 145 -0.54 1.99 -11.03
N THR A 146 -1.10 3.09 -10.51
CA THR A 146 -2.37 3.07 -9.76
C THR A 146 -3.50 2.52 -10.63
N ALA A 147 -3.65 3.04 -11.86
CA ALA A 147 -4.69 2.60 -12.79
C ALA A 147 -4.58 1.09 -13.10
N ALA A 148 -3.36 0.60 -13.31
CA ALA A 148 -3.10 -0.83 -13.55
C ALA A 148 -3.47 -1.71 -12.34
N ILE A 149 -3.25 -1.25 -11.11
CA ILE A 149 -3.61 -2.00 -9.89
C ILE A 149 -5.12 -2.02 -9.69
N LEU A 150 -5.77 -0.88 -9.89
CA LEU A 150 -7.22 -0.70 -9.69
C LEU A 150 -8.09 -1.35 -10.76
N GLU A 151 -7.50 -1.89 -11.84
CA GLU A 151 -8.24 -2.59 -12.89
C GLU A 151 -9.11 -3.73 -12.29
N GLY A 152 -10.42 -3.66 -12.54
CA GLY A 152 -11.42 -4.61 -12.04
C GLY A 152 -11.93 -4.33 -10.61
N MET A 153 -11.44 -3.28 -9.95
CA MET A 153 -11.91 -2.86 -8.62
C MET A 153 -12.99 -1.78 -8.76
N PRO A 154 -14.01 -1.73 -7.87
CA PRO A 154 -15.04 -0.71 -7.93
C PRO A 154 -14.46 0.65 -7.54
N LEU A 155 -14.82 1.68 -8.30
CA LEU A 155 -14.30 3.03 -8.14
C LEU A 155 -15.42 4.01 -7.78
N ALA A 156 -15.16 4.89 -6.82
CA ALA A 156 -16.11 5.90 -6.38
C ALA A 156 -16.28 7.02 -7.41
N GLU A 157 -17.50 7.53 -7.52
CA GLU A 157 -17.85 8.71 -8.30
C GLU A 157 -18.71 9.65 -7.41
N PRO A 158 -18.60 10.99 -7.58
CA PRO A 158 -17.71 11.68 -8.51
C PRO A 158 -16.23 11.58 -8.10
N ARG A 159 -15.32 11.81 -9.04
CA ARG A 159 -13.88 11.91 -8.74
C ARG A 159 -13.58 13.14 -7.88
N MET A 160 -12.70 12.97 -6.89
CA MET A 160 -12.22 14.07 -6.04
C MET A 160 -10.89 14.62 -6.56
N GLY A 161 -10.70 15.94 -6.53
CA GLY A 161 -9.44 16.54 -6.99
C GLY A 161 -8.20 16.08 -6.20
N GLY A 162 -7.08 15.90 -6.89
CA GLY A 162 -5.79 15.46 -6.35
C GLY A 162 -5.63 13.94 -6.29
N GLU A 163 -4.42 13.46 -5.99
CA GLU A 163 -4.14 12.02 -5.89
C GLU A 163 -4.76 11.46 -4.60
N ARG A 164 -5.88 10.74 -4.74
CA ARG A 164 -6.59 10.14 -3.60
C ARG A 164 -6.22 8.68 -3.36
N CYS A 165 -5.65 8.03 -4.36
CA CYS A 165 -5.08 6.70 -4.23
C CYS A 165 -3.71 6.64 -4.91
N THR A 166 -2.67 6.42 -4.10
CA THR A 166 -1.31 6.17 -4.61
C THR A 166 -1.17 4.71 -5.08
N PRO A 167 -0.15 4.36 -5.89
CA PRO A 167 0.06 2.96 -6.27
C PRO A 167 0.21 2.04 -5.06
N THR A 168 0.89 2.50 -4.00
CA THR A 168 1.05 1.73 -2.77
C THR A 168 -0.27 1.56 -2.01
N SER A 169 -1.11 2.60 -1.95
CA SER A 169 -2.45 2.48 -1.41
C SER A 169 -3.27 1.42 -2.15
N ALA A 170 -3.29 1.50 -3.49
CA ALA A 170 -4.03 0.58 -4.32
C ALA A 170 -3.56 -0.88 -4.10
N ALA A 171 -2.25 -1.09 -3.98
CA ALA A 171 -1.68 -2.41 -3.70
C ALA A 171 -2.07 -2.95 -2.32
N LEU A 172 -2.07 -2.11 -1.29
CA LEU A 172 -2.53 -2.48 0.06
C LEU A 172 -4.01 -2.86 0.07
N ILE A 173 -4.85 -2.05 -0.58
CA ILE A 173 -6.29 -2.30 -0.69
C ILE A 173 -6.53 -3.62 -1.44
N LYS A 174 -5.86 -3.83 -2.58
CA LYS A 174 -5.98 -5.05 -3.38
C LYS A 174 -5.55 -6.32 -2.62
N HIS A 175 -4.57 -6.20 -1.72
CA HIS A 175 -4.10 -7.32 -0.91
C HIS A 175 -5.07 -7.66 0.23
N PHE A 176 -5.47 -6.65 1.02
CA PHE A 176 -6.20 -6.86 2.27
C PHE A 176 -7.72 -6.87 2.13
N VAL A 177 -8.32 -6.04 1.26
CA VAL A 177 -9.78 -5.95 1.11
C VAL A 177 -10.31 -7.16 0.34
N LYS A 178 -11.29 -7.86 0.90
CA LYS A 178 -11.87 -9.09 0.32
C LYS A 178 -13.22 -8.88 -0.36
N SER A 179 -13.96 -7.85 0.06
CA SER A 179 -15.24 -7.50 -0.56
C SER A 179 -15.45 -6.00 -0.58
N PHE A 180 -16.17 -5.54 -1.59
CA PHE A 180 -16.60 -4.15 -1.71
C PHE A 180 -18.10 -4.07 -1.52
N LYS A 181 -18.56 -3.09 -0.73
CA LYS A 181 -19.98 -2.85 -0.45
C LYS A 181 -20.32 -1.41 -0.82
N GLU A 182 -21.50 -1.20 -1.39
CA GLU A 182 -22.05 0.14 -1.64
C GLU A 182 -22.48 0.83 -0.34
#